data_AF-A0A2A9FFG2-F1
#
_entry.id   AF-A0A2A9FFG2-F1
#
_cell.length_a   1.000
_cell.length_b   1.000
_cell.length_c   1.000
_cell.angle_alpha   90.00
_cell.angle_beta   90.00
_cell.angle_gamma   90.00
#
_symmetry.space_group_name_H-M   'P 1'
#
loop_
_entity.id
_entity.type
_entity.pdbx_description
1 polymer ?
#
loop_
_entity_poly.entity_id
_entity_poly.type
_entity_poly.pdbx_seq_one_letter_code
_entity_poly.pdbx_strand_id
1 'polypeptide(L)'
;MRLESRTVLVPRARCSAEIEDRRLADCARTGDVDAFGELVHRYCGVIFCLIRRRVGDPAEAERRTIEVFCATWRELQHPEHAQRRFLGMLSRAVTVNLAQQRAQP
;
A
#
# COMPACT_ATOMS: atom_id res chain seq x y z
N MET A 1 20.88 -12.94 41.37
CA MET A 1 21.16 -12.19 40.12
C MET A 1 20.28 -12.77 39.02
N ARG A 2 19.12 -12.15 38.76
CA ARG A 2 18.11 -12.63 37.81
C ARG A 2 17.90 -11.52 36.79
N LEU A 3 18.26 -11.79 35.53
CA LEU A 3 17.94 -10.97 34.38
C LEU A 3 16.47 -11.23 34.06
N GLU A 4 15.58 -10.28 34.30
CA GLU A 4 14.19 -10.38 33.84
C GLU A 4 13.81 -9.07 33.14
N SER A 5 13.35 -9.27 31.90
CA SER A 5 12.32 -8.45 31.26
C SER A 5 12.77 -7.13 30.64
N ARG A 6 13.47 -7.24 29.51
CA ARG A 6 13.32 -6.28 28.40
C ARG A 6 11.91 -6.47 27.82
N THR A 7 10.94 -5.75 28.35
CA THR A 7 9.63 -5.60 27.72
C THR A 7 9.82 -4.89 26.38
N VAL A 8 9.67 -5.63 25.28
CA VAL A 8 9.55 -5.04 23.95
C VAL A 8 8.21 -4.30 23.92
N LEU A 9 8.26 -2.97 24.09
CA LEU A 9 7.14 -2.09 23.79
C LEU A 9 6.87 -2.19 22.29
N VAL A 10 5.95 -3.06 21.91
CA VAL A 10 5.31 -2.98 20.59
C VAL A 10 4.53 -1.67 20.58
N PRO A 11 4.82 -0.71 19.68
CA PRO A 11 4.14 0.57 19.69
C PRO A 11 2.64 0.36 19.38
N ARG A 12 1.76 0.64 20.35
CA ARG A 12 0.28 0.60 20.18
C ARG A 12 -0.21 1.35 18.93
N ALA A 13 0.54 2.36 18.49
CA ALA A 13 0.26 3.17 17.30
C ALA A 13 0.24 2.37 15.98
N ARG A 14 1.00 1.26 15.88
CA ARG A 14 1.00 0.44 14.64
C ARG A 14 -0.27 -0.39 14.52
N CYS A 15 -0.81 -0.88 15.64
CA CYS A 15 -2.03 -1.67 15.65
C CYS A 15 -3.27 -0.80 15.36
N SER A 16 -3.31 0.44 15.88
CA SER A 16 -4.38 1.40 15.55
C SER A 16 -4.36 1.80 14.08
N ALA A 17 -3.18 2.06 13.51
CA ALA A 17 -3.03 2.38 12.10
C ALA A 17 -3.48 1.20 11.20
N GLU A 18 -3.13 -0.04 11.55
CA GLU A 18 -3.59 -1.22 10.79
C GLU A 18 -5.11 -1.45 10.87
N ILE A 19 -5.75 -1.15 12.00
CA ILE A 19 -7.21 -1.23 12.16
C ILE A 19 -7.89 -0.13 11.34
N GLU A 20 -7.33 1.08 11.36
CA GLU A 20 -7.82 2.21 10.60
C GLU A 20 -7.69 1.99 9.09
N ASP A 21 -6.54 1.51 8.62
CA ASP A 21 -6.33 1.16 7.21
C ASP A 21 -7.33 0.11 6.73
N ARG A 22 -7.67 -0.85 7.59
CA ARG A 22 -8.68 -1.86 7.28
C ARG A 22 -10.06 -1.23 7.10
N ARG A 23 -10.46 -0.35 8.02
CA ARG A 23 -11.75 0.37 7.94
C ARG A 23 -11.82 1.22 6.68
N LEU A 24 -10.77 1.98 6.39
CA LEU A 24 -10.68 2.78 5.16
C LEU A 24 -10.77 1.90 3.91
N ALA A 25 -10.12 0.73 3.90
CA ALA A 25 -10.22 -0.21 2.79
C ALA A 25 -11.62 -0.84 2.64
N ASP A 26 -12.32 -1.08 3.75
CA ASP A 26 -13.72 -1.55 3.74
C ASP A 26 -14.66 -0.47 3.17
N CYS A 27 -14.50 0.79 3.60
CA CYS A 27 -15.26 1.91 3.04
C CYS A 27 -14.95 2.10 1.54
N ALA A 28 -13.67 2.12 1.17
CA ALA A 28 -13.23 2.27 -0.21
C ALA A 28 -13.79 1.19 -1.14
N ARG A 29 -13.95 -0.05 -0.65
CA ARG A 29 -14.60 -1.14 -1.41
C ARG A 29 -16.03 -0.80 -1.81
N THR A 30 -16.76 -0.05 -1.00
CA THR A 30 -18.14 0.35 -1.31
C THR A 30 -18.23 1.51 -2.30
N GLY A 31 -17.08 2.02 -2.77
CA GLY A 31 -16.99 3.17 -3.68
C GLY A 31 -16.65 4.48 -2.99
N ASP A 32 -16.33 4.46 -1.70
CA ASP A 32 -15.92 5.65 -0.94
C ASP A 32 -14.52 6.14 -1.41
N VAL A 33 -14.54 7.22 -2.20
CA VAL A 33 -13.33 7.81 -2.78
C VAL A 33 -12.49 8.52 -1.72
N ASP A 34 -13.11 9.10 -0.69
CA ASP A 34 -12.41 9.83 0.37
C ASP A 34 -11.62 8.86 1.25
N ALA A 35 -12.23 7.72 1.60
CA ALA A 35 -11.56 6.66 2.34
C ALA A 35 -10.35 6.10 1.58
N PHE A 36 -10.45 5.96 0.26
CA PHE A 36 -9.31 5.58 -0.57
C PHE A 36 -8.27 6.69 -0.66
N GLY A 37 -8.69 7.95 -0.74
CA GLY A 37 -7.82 9.12 -0.73
C GLY A 37 -6.91 9.16 0.50
N GLU A 38 -7.45 8.84 1.69
CA GLU A 38 -6.66 8.76 2.92
C GLU A 38 -5.59 7.65 2.86
N LEU A 39 -5.95 6.48 2.32
CA LEU A 39 -4.98 5.40 2.09
C LEU A 39 -3.90 5.83 1.08
N VAL A 40 -4.28 6.49 -0.01
CA VAL A 40 -3.32 7.02 -0.99
C VAL A 40 -2.40 8.03 -0.32
N HIS A 41 -2.93 8.98 0.45
CA HIS A 41 -2.12 10.00 1.12
C HIS A 41 -1.09 9.37 2.07
N ARG A 42 -1.49 8.35 2.83
CA ARG A 42 -0.62 7.61 3.77
C ARG A 42 0.48 6.82 3.07
N TYR A 43 0.20 6.21 1.92
CA TYR A 43 1.12 5.27 1.26
C TYR A 43 1.87 5.85 0.04
N CYS A 44 1.41 6.96 -0.54
CA CYS A 44 1.97 7.51 -1.79
C CYS A 44 3.45 7.86 -1.65
N GLY A 45 3.84 8.54 -0.57
CA GLY A 45 5.24 8.89 -0.34
C GLY A 45 6.17 7.66 -0.24
N VAL A 46 5.72 6.60 0.45
CA VAL A 46 6.49 5.36 0.62
C VAL A 46 6.64 4.63 -0.71
N ILE A 47 5.55 4.49 -1.48
CA ILE A 47 5.55 3.80 -2.77
C ILE A 47 6.37 4.57 -3.79
N PHE A 48 6.18 5.88 -3.88
CA PHE A 48 6.96 6.73 -4.77
C PHE A 48 8.46 6.59 -4.49
N CYS A 49 8.87 6.64 -3.22
CA CYS A 49 10.27 6.43 -2.85
C CYS A 49 10.77 5.02 -3.24
N LEU A 50 9.95 3.99 -3.07
CA LEU A 50 10.30 2.62 -3.42
C LEU A 50 10.47 2.44 -4.93
N ILE A 51 9.52 2.94 -5.73
CA ILE A 51 9.55 2.87 -7.20
C ILE A 51 10.69 3.71 -7.75
N ARG A 52 10.87 4.94 -7.25
CA ARG A 52 11.95 5.83 -7.68
C ARG A 52 13.33 5.22 -7.49
N ARG A 53 13.55 4.47 -6.40
CA ARG A 53 14.81 3.73 -6.18
C ARG A 53 15.08 2.64 -7.22
N ARG A 54 14.06 2.17 -7.94
CA ARG A 54 14.17 1.14 -8.99
C ARG A 54 14.25 1.73 -10.39
N VAL A 55 13.51 2.79 -10.65
CA VAL A 55 13.35 3.39 -11.99
C VAL A 55 14.38 4.51 -12.24
N GLY A 56 14.80 5.24 -11.21
CA GLY A 56 15.74 6.36 -11.32
C GLY A 56 15.11 7.67 -11.80
N ASP A 57 14.25 7.63 -12.82
CA ASP A 57 13.51 8.80 -13.31
C ASP A 57 12.33 9.17 -12.40
N PRO A 58 12.27 10.41 -11.85
CA PRO A 58 11.14 10.85 -11.03
C PRO A 58 9.81 10.89 -11.79
N ALA A 59 9.79 11.25 -13.07
CA ALA A 59 8.54 11.38 -13.82
C ALA A 59 7.91 10.00 -14.09
N GLU A 60 8.72 9.02 -14.46
CA GLU A 60 8.28 7.63 -14.56
C GLU A 60 7.86 7.06 -13.20
N ALA A 61 8.59 7.36 -12.12
CA ALA A 61 8.21 6.89 -10.79
C ALA A 61 6.84 7.42 -10.34
N GLU A 62 6.50 8.66 -10.67
CA GLU A 62 5.20 9.25 -10.40
C GLU A 62 4.09 8.54 -11.18
N ARG A 63 4.25 8.40 -12.51
CA ARG A 63 3.29 7.67 -13.37
C ARG A 63 3.01 6.27 -12.84
N ARG A 64 4.05 5.53 -12.48
CA ARG A 64 3.93 4.18 -11.93
C ARG A 64 3.27 4.14 -10.57
N THR A 65 3.53 5.13 -9.72
CA THR A 65 2.86 5.25 -8.41
C THR A 65 1.35 5.39 -8.62
N ILE A 66 0.93 6.24 -9.56
CA ILE A 66 -0.47 6.42 -9.93
C ILE A 66 -1.06 5.11 -10.48
N GLU A 67 -0.35 4.43 -11.41
CA GLU A 67 -0.79 3.14 -11.97
C GLU A 67 -0.99 2.06 -10.90
N VAL A 68 -0.09 1.98 -9.92
CA VAL A 68 -0.18 1.05 -8.78
C VAL A 68 -1.46 1.31 -7.97
N PHE A 69 -1.76 2.57 -7.65
CA PHE A 69 -2.98 2.90 -6.92
C PHE A 69 -4.23 2.64 -7.75
N CYS A 70 -4.22 2.98 -9.04
CA CYS A 70 -5.33 2.66 -9.95
C CYS A 70 -5.58 1.14 -10.04
N ALA A 71 -4.52 0.33 -10.14
CA ALA A 71 -4.64 -1.12 -10.12
C ALA A 71 -5.20 -1.63 -8.79
N THR A 72 -4.73 -1.07 -7.68
CA THR A 72 -5.20 -1.42 -6.33
C THR A 72 -6.68 -1.06 -6.13
N TRP A 73 -7.12 0.11 -6.63
CA TRP A 73 -8.53 0.51 -6.61
C TRP A 73 -9.40 -0.49 -7.37
N ARG A 74 -9.00 -0.87 -8.59
CA ARG A 74 -9.74 -1.88 -9.36
C ARG A 74 -9.81 -3.21 -8.62
N GLU A 75 -8.68 -3.72 -8.12
CA GLU A 75 -8.64 -4.97 -7.35
C GLU A 75 -9.52 -4.92 -6.10
N LEU A 76 -9.60 -3.75 -5.44
CA LEU A 76 -10.44 -3.55 -4.26
C LEU A 76 -11.93 -3.62 -4.57
N GLN A 77 -12.36 -3.15 -5.76
CA GLN A 77 -13.76 -3.23 -6.22
C GLN A 77 -14.16 -4.64 -6.66
N HIS A 78 -13.20 -5.54 -6.89
CA HIS A 78 -13.49 -6.92 -7.27
C HIS A 78 -13.97 -7.73 -6.05
N PRO A 79 -15.20 -8.30 -6.09
CA PRO A 79 -15.81 -8.96 -4.93
C PRO A 79 -15.03 -10.20 -4.45
N GLU A 80 -14.31 -10.88 -5.36
CA GLU A 80 -13.45 -12.03 -5.10
C GLU A 80 -12.15 -11.68 -4.33
N HIS A 81 -11.81 -10.40 -4.25
CA HIS A 81 -10.59 -9.93 -3.58
C HIS A 81 -10.89 -9.19 -2.27
N ALA A 82 -12.15 -9.12 -1.86
CA ALA A 82 -12.63 -8.43 -0.67
C ALA A 82 -11.98 -8.88 0.65
N GLN A 83 -11.44 -10.11 0.71
CA GLN A 83 -10.75 -10.62 1.91
C GLN A 83 -9.26 -10.25 1.98
N ARG A 84 -8.68 -9.69 0.92
CA ARG A 84 -7.25 -9.35 0.88
C ARG A 84 -6.97 -8.08 1.66
N ARG A 85 -5.89 -8.09 2.46
CA ARG A 85 -5.42 -6.88 3.15
C ARG A 85 -4.91 -5.86 2.12
N PHE A 86 -5.24 -4.58 2.31
CA PHE A 86 -4.82 -3.48 1.43
C PHE A 86 -3.31 -3.47 1.14
N LEU A 87 -2.47 -3.60 2.17
CA LEU A 87 -1.02 -3.71 2.04
C LEU A 87 -0.56 -4.89 1.15
N GLY A 88 -1.30 -5.99 1.17
CA GLY A 88 -1.02 -7.16 0.33
C GLY A 88 -1.32 -6.89 -1.14
N MET A 89 -2.45 -6.25 -1.45
CA MET A 89 -2.80 -5.84 -2.82
C MET A 89 -1.79 -4.81 -3.35
N LEU A 90 -1.43 -3.84 -2.50
CA LEU A 90 -0.50 -2.79 -2.85
C LEU A 90 0.92 -3.30 -3.14
N SER A 91 1.46 -4.19 -2.32
CA SER A 91 2.77 -4.81 -2.57
C SER A 91 2.80 -5.68 -3.84
N ARG A 92 1.70 -6.38 -4.13
CA ARG A 92 1.52 -7.13 -5.38
C ARG A 92 1.48 -6.18 -6.59
N ALA A 93 0.69 -5.11 -6.53
CA ALA A 93 0.58 -4.13 -7.60
C ALA A 93 1.92 -3.48 -7.92
N VAL A 94 2.71 -3.11 -6.90
CA VAL A 94 4.09 -2.61 -7.08
C VAL A 94 4.96 -3.65 -7.78
N THR A 95 4.90 -4.90 -7.35
CA THR A 95 5.72 -5.98 -7.93
C THR A 95 5.35 -6.23 -9.40
N VAL A 96 4.06 -6.25 -9.74
CA VAL A 96 3.58 -6.41 -11.12
C VAL A 96 4.06 -5.25 -11.98
N ASN A 97 3.87 -4.00 -11.53
CA ASN A 97 4.29 -2.81 -12.28
C ASN A 97 5.82 -2.77 -12.51
N LEU A 98 6.61 -3.11 -11.48
CA LEU A 98 8.06 -3.17 -11.60
C LEU A 98 8.54 -4.34 -12.49
N ALA A 99 7.80 -5.46 -12.53
CA ALA A 99 8.11 -6.56 -13.43
C ALA A 99 7.85 -6.17 -14.90
N GLN A 100 6.80 -5.41 -15.18
CA GLN A 100 6.51 -4.91 -16.52
C GLN A 100 7.58 -3.92 -17.03
N GLN A 101 8.25 -3.19 -16.14
CA GLN A 101 9.38 -2.31 -16.48
C GLN A 101 10.52 -3.05 -17.20
N ARG A 102 10.75 -4.33 -16.91
CA ARG A 102 11.84 -5.12 -17.54
C ARG A 102 11.50 -5.58 -18.95
N ALA A 103 10.23 -5.49 -19.36
CA ALA A 103 9.74 -6.05 -20.61
C ALA A 103 9.59 -5.00 -21.73
N GLN A 104 9.97 -3.74 -21.50
CA GLN A 104 9.91 -2.67 -22.48
C GLN A 104 11.34 -2.32 -22.93
N PRO A 105 11.73 -2.60 -24.20
CA PRO A 105 13.06 -2.31 -24.73
C PRO A 105 13.31 -0.82 -24.97
#